data_AF-A0A3A0FQW2-F1
#
_entry.id   AF-A0A3A0FQW2-F1
#
_cell.length_a   1.000
_cell.length_b   1.000
_cell.length_c   1.000
_cell.angle_alpha   90.00
_cell.angle_beta   90.00
_cell.angle_gamma   90.00
#
_symmetry.space_group_name_H-M   'P 1'
#
loop_
_entity.id
_entity.type
_entity.pdbx_description
1 polymer ?
#
loop_
_entity_poly.entity_id
_entity_poly.type
_entity_poly.pdbx_seq_one_letter_code
_entity_poly.pdbx_strand_id
1 'polypeptide(L)'
;MPILRPVRRGCLVLAACALVTHAACRAPSSGDAAYFLRAPLVPAVAGAPGSGGFEVLLSATRRSAYAEVAGLAPDSVYQLAFDGVAVADVETDATGAGDGGIAVSVPAHDPRGRRVAVLDAAGAEVLVLADASHPDFVRTDHAPLASFAPGGGYAQLRTIGGVETLVVALQDVEPGQYELVVDGVSRGAIDASGGSGEIAVDPAGLDPENAGVEVRLDGVGLYAGGVYASVHGLDWCTSRFAQQALVPHADGWAVASLRTQVDCGRRFAVDVEFVPMGDYELRVGGVPRGTIYVGEDENGVTLGSIEFSTDGDAASALHFDPVGAPIEIASSSGLHFSLGAFQP
;
A
#
# COMPACT_ATOMS: atom_id res chain seq x y z
N MET A 1 -49.00 -2.29 70.21
CA MET A 1 -47.66 -2.05 69.64
C MET A 1 -47.33 -3.16 68.64
N PRO A 2 -47.39 -2.91 67.33
CA PRO A 2 -46.78 -3.79 66.34
C PRO A 2 -45.43 -3.21 65.87
N ILE A 3 -44.42 -4.07 65.83
CA ILE A 3 -43.07 -3.77 65.35
C ILE A 3 -43.07 -3.97 63.83
N LEU A 4 -42.95 -2.87 63.06
CA LEU A 4 -42.74 -2.90 61.61
C LEU A 4 -41.27 -3.18 61.31
N ARG A 5 -41.00 -4.28 60.59
CA ARG A 5 -39.68 -4.60 60.03
C ARG A 5 -39.44 -3.80 58.73
N PRO A 6 -38.20 -3.35 58.46
CA PRO A 6 -37.86 -2.73 57.19
C PRO A 6 -37.68 -3.80 56.09
N VAL A 7 -38.35 -3.58 54.96
CA VAL A 7 -38.17 -4.37 53.73
C VAL A 7 -36.88 -3.90 53.05
N ARG A 8 -35.91 -4.81 52.91
CA ARG A 8 -34.71 -4.60 52.08
C ARG A 8 -35.14 -4.52 50.61
N ARG A 9 -35.01 -3.33 50.00
CA ARG A 9 -35.03 -3.19 48.55
C ARG A 9 -33.68 -3.66 48.01
N GLY A 10 -33.69 -4.81 47.33
CA GLY A 10 -32.55 -5.24 46.52
C GLY A 10 -32.33 -4.24 45.40
N CYS A 11 -31.16 -3.62 45.39
CA CYS A 11 -30.70 -2.82 44.26
C CYS A 11 -30.26 -3.81 43.17
N LEU A 12 -31.12 -4.01 42.18
CA LEU A 12 -30.81 -4.80 41.00
C LEU A 12 -29.89 -3.95 40.13
N VAL A 13 -28.58 -4.18 40.20
CA VAL A 13 -27.60 -3.57 39.29
C VAL A 13 -27.75 -4.28 37.94
N LEU A 14 -28.53 -3.69 37.05
CA LEU A 14 -28.55 -4.03 35.63
C LEU A 14 -27.24 -3.52 35.04
N ALA A 15 -26.28 -4.43 34.86
CA ALA A 15 -25.14 -4.22 33.99
C ALA A 15 -25.66 -4.12 32.55
N ALA A 16 -25.92 -2.91 32.09
CA ALA A 16 -26.13 -2.62 30.68
C ALA A 16 -24.80 -2.85 29.97
N CYS A 17 -24.63 -4.05 29.42
CA CYS A 17 -23.62 -4.33 28.42
C CYS A 17 -23.97 -3.46 27.20
N ALA A 18 -23.30 -2.32 27.07
CA ALA A 18 -23.39 -1.49 25.87
C ALA A 18 -22.78 -2.29 24.72
N LEU A 19 -23.60 -3.03 23.98
CA LEU A 19 -23.27 -3.40 22.61
C LEU A 19 -23.15 -2.08 21.83
N VAL A 20 -21.92 -1.61 21.65
CA VAL A 20 -21.60 -0.66 20.59
C VAL A 20 -21.85 -1.42 19.29
N THR A 21 -23.05 -1.29 18.76
CA THR A 21 -23.36 -1.64 17.38
C THR A 21 -22.44 -0.79 16.52
N HIS A 22 -21.33 -1.39 16.07
CA HIS A 22 -20.51 -0.84 15.01
C HIS A 22 -21.48 -0.67 13.85
N ALA A 23 -21.79 0.58 13.51
CA ALA A 23 -22.48 0.89 12.28
C ALA A 23 -21.68 0.20 11.19
N ALA A 24 -22.29 -0.80 10.55
CA ALA A 24 -21.67 -1.45 9.41
C ALA A 24 -21.44 -0.35 8.38
N CYS A 25 -20.19 0.10 8.25
CA CYS A 25 -19.75 0.90 7.12
C CYS A 25 -20.13 0.11 5.88
N ARG A 26 -21.20 0.53 5.20
CA ARG A 26 -21.45 0.06 3.84
C ARG A 26 -20.23 0.46 3.03
N ALA A 27 -19.53 -0.54 2.49
CA ALA A 27 -18.48 -0.31 1.53
C ALA A 27 -19.01 0.62 0.42
N PRO A 28 -18.21 1.60 -0.05
CA PRO A 28 -18.61 2.46 -1.15
C PRO A 28 -19.00 1.60 -2.35
N SER A 29 -20.10 1.95 -3.00
CA SER A 29 -20.55 1.29 -4.24
C SER A 29 -19.45 1.34 -5.29
N SER A 30 -19.29 0.24 -6.04
CA SER A 30 -18.24 -0.12 -7.01
C SER A 30 -17.86 0.89 -8.12
N GLY A 31 -18.41 2.11 -8.12
CA GLY A 31 -18.11 3.15 -9.12
C GLY A 31 -16.89 4.03 -8.80
N ASP A 32 -16.49 4.15 -7.55
CA ASP A 32 -15.28 4.88 -7.14
C ASP A 32 -14.37 3.92 -6.39
N ALA A 33 -13.59 3.16 -7.17
CA ALA A 33 -12.47 2.37 -6.68
C ALA A 33 -11.57 3.28 -5.81
N ALA A 34 -11.76 3.18 -4.50
CA ALA A 34 -11.09 4.00 -3.53
C ALA A 34 -10.16 3.13 -2.69
N TYR A 35 -8.93 3.58 -2.64
CA TYR A 35 -7.99 3.11 -1.67
C TYR A 35 -8.41 3.59 -0.29
N PHE A 36 -8.43 2.68 0.66
CA PHE A 36 -8.90 2.97 2.01
C PHE A 36 -7.94 2.37 3.03
N LEU A 37 -7.46 3.22 3.94
CA LEU A 37 -6.63 2.83 5.08
C LEU A 37 -7.37 3.20 6.35
N ARG A 38 -7.48 2.27 7.30
CA ARG A 38 -8.00 2.52 8.65
C ARG A 38 -7.09 1.92 9.71
N ALA A 39 -6.80 2.70 10.74
CA ALA A 39 -6.04 2.26 11.90
C ALA A 39 -6.52 2.96 13.18
N PRO A 40 -6.39 2.34 14.37
CA PRO A 40 -6.86 2.93 15.62
C PRO A 40 -5.93 4.04 16.13
N LEU A 41 -6.53 5.03 16.78
CA LEU A 41 -5.86 6.02 17.61
C LEU A 41 -5.92 5.57 19.06
N VAL A 42 -4.77 5.56 19.74
CA VAL A 42 -4.61 5.12 21.13
C VAL A 42 -4.03 6.24 21.98
N PRO A 43 -4.26 6.24 23.31
CA PRO A 43 -3.66 7.22 24.21
C PRO A 43 -2.13 7.30 24.05
N ALA A 44 -1.60 8.52 23.90
CA ALA A 44 -0.15 8.76 23.80
C ALA A 44 0.60 8.37 25.08
N VAL A 45 -0.08 8.45 26.22
CA VAL A 45 0.41 8.03 27.54
C VAL A 45 -0.47 6.90 28.05
N ALA A 46 0.15 5.78 28.44
CA ALA A 46 -0.58 4.61 28.95
C ALA A 46 -1.50 4.99 30.13
N GLY A 47 -2.78 4.63 30.01
CA GLY A 47 -3.81 4.90 31.01
C GLY A 47 -4.44 6.30 30.94
N ALA A 48 -3.99 7.17 30.03
CA ALA A 48 -4.73 8.39 29.70
C ALA A 48 -6.07 8.05 29.03
N PRO A 49 -7.11 8.88 29.22
CA PRO A 49 -8.39 8.66 28.57
C PRO A 49 -8.28 8.91 27.06
N GLY A 50 -9.23 8.34 26.33
CA GLY A 50 -9.39 8.60 24.90
C GLY A 50 -9.15 7.37 24.04
N SER A 51 -9.79 7.37 22.87
CA SER A 51 -9.61 6.38 21.82
C SER A 51 -10.10 6.98 20.51
N GLY A 52 -9.74 6.38 19.39
CA GLY A 52 -10.27 6.84 18.12
C GLY A 52 -9.95 5.93 16.95
N GLY A 53 -10.31 6.40 15.77
CA GLY A 53 -9.91 5.82 14.49
C GLY A 53 -9.33 6.89 13.60
N PHE A 54 -8.36 6.52 12.78
CA PHE A 54 -7.84 7.34 11.71
C PHE A 54 -8.13 6.63 10.39
N GLU A 55 -8.67 7.37 9.43
CA GLU A 55 -9.06 6.89 8.11
C GLU A 55 -8.45 7.75 7.02
N VAL A 56 -7.97 7.10 5.95
CA VAL A 56 -7.50 7.75 4.74
C VAL A 56 -8.27 7.16 3.56
N LEU A 57 -8.93 8.01 2.81
CA LEU A 57 -9.65 7.66 1.59
C LEU A 57 -8.96 8.33 0.41
N LEU A 58 -8.48 7.55 -0.54
CA LEU A 58 -7.82 8.02 -1.75
C LEU A 58 -8.53 7.41 -2.97
N SER A 59 -9.30 8.22 -3.68
CA SER A 59 -9.90 7.86 -4.96
C SER A 59 -9.48 8.87 -6.03
N ALA A 60 -9.90 8.61 -7.28
CA ALA A 60 -9.71 9.55 -8.39
C ALA A 60 -10.45 10.88 -8.16
N THR A 61 -11.58 10.84 -7.45
CA THR A 61 -12.50 11.97 -7.25
C THR A 61 -12.36 12.63 -5.88
N ARG A 62 -11.84 11.90 -4.88
CA ARG A 62 -11.79 12.35 -3.50
C ARG A 62 -10.54 11.82 -2.80
N ARG A 63 -9.80 12.74 -2.17
CA ARG A 63 -8.65 12.41 -1.33
C ARG A 63 -8.85 13.08 0.02
N SER A 64 -8.98 12.31 1.09
CA SER A 64 -9.21 12.84 2.43
C SER A 64 -8.57 11.99 3.51
N ALA A 65 -8.11 12.64 4.56
CA ALA A 65 -7.70 12.02 5.81
C ALA A 65 -8.62 12.51 6.93
N TYR A 66 -9.01 11.62 7.83
CA TYR A 66 -10.05 11.86 8.83
C TYR A 66 -9.72 11.16 10.13
N ALA A 67 -10.04 11.80 11.25
CA ALA A 67 -9.91 11.23 12.59
C ALA A 67 -11.26 11.29 13.30
N GLU A 68 -11.64 10.17 13.89
CA GLU A 68 -12.74 10.06 14.86
C GLU A 68 -12.11 9.88 16.24
N VAL A 69 -12.56 10.66 17.22
CA VAL A 69 -12.07 10.58 18.61
C VAL A 69 -13.23 10.41 19.58
N ALA A 70 -12.97 9.76 20.70
CA ALA A 70 -13.92 9.56 21.78
C ALA A 70 -13.20 9.56 23.13
N GLY A 71 -13.89 9.98 24.19
CA GLY A 71 -13.36 9.97 25.55
C GLY A 71 -12.32 11.06 25.84
N LEU A 72 -12.25 12.09 24.99
CA LEU A 72 -11.44 13.29 25.24
C LEU A 72 -12.20 14.30 26.12
N ALA A 73 -11.54 15.39 26.52
CA ALA A 73 -12.22 16.44 27.29
C ALA A 73 -13.37 17.03 26.45
N PRO A 74 -14.61 17.14 26.99
CA PRO A 74 -15.76 17.67 26.27
C PRO A 74 -15.59 19.12 25.82
N ASP A 75 -16.36 19.51 24.79
CA ASP A 75 -16.45 20.88 24.28
C ASP A 75 -15.08 21.57 24.04
N SER A 76 -14.09 20.77 23.64
CA SER A 76 -12.70 21.17 23.45
C SER A 76 -12.29 21.06 21.98
N VAL A 77 -11.31 21.87 21.58
CA VAL A 77 -10.70 21.82 20.24
C VAL A 77 -9.32 21.16 20.34
N TYR A 78 -9.14 20.12 19.54
CA TYR A 78 -7.87 19.41 19.35
C TYR A 78 -7.37 19.63 17.92
N GLN A 79 -6.12 19.24 17.64
CA GLN A 79 -5.55 19.33 16.30
C GLN A 79 -5.11 17.95 15.82
N LEU A 80 -5.63 17.52 14.67
CA LEU A 80 -5.04 16.43 13.91
C LEU A 80 -3.70 16.92 13.33
N ALA A 81 -2.63 16.16 13.54
CA ALA A 81 -1.29 16.54 13.13
C ALA A 81 -0.54 15.40 12.44
N PHE A 82 0.30 15.77 11.46
CA PHE A 82 1.23 14.89 10.77
C PHE A 82 2.67 15.35 11.03
N ASP A 83 3.50 14.50 11.63
CA ASP A 83 4.84 14.84 12.17
C ASP A 83 4.85 16.09 13.05
N GLY A 84 3.82 16.23 13.90
CA GLY A 84 3.66 17.37 14.80
C GLY A 84 3.18 18.66 14.13
N VAL A 85 2.94 18.66 12.81
CA VAL A 85 2.35 19.81 12.10
C VAL A 85 0.84 19.64 12.07
N ALA A 86 0.11 20.57 12.68
CA ALA A 86 -1.35 20.59 12.65
C ALA A 86 -1.89 20.77 11.22
N VAL A 87 -2.85 19.94 10.85
CA VAL A 87 -3.48 19.93 9.52
C VAL A 87 -4.99 20.18 9.59
N ALA A 88 -5.67 19.75 10.65
CA ALA A 88 -7.10 19.99 10.84
C ALA A 88 -7.45 20.12 12.32
N ASP A 89 -8.55 20.81 12.61
CA ASP A 89 -9.14 20.84 13.93
C ASP A 89 -10.07 19.64 14.13
N VAL A 90 -10.16 19.16 15.38
CA VAL A 90 -11.07 18.11 15.84
C VAL A 90 -11.84 18.68 17.03
N GLU A 91 -13.12 18.98 16.84
CA GLU A 91 -13.98 19.52 17.89
C GLU A 91 -14.75 18.39 18.57
N THR A 92 -14.64 18.30 19.89
CA THR A 92 -15.40 17.30 20.67
C THR A 92 -16.70 17.87 21.20
N ASP A 93 -17.75 17.06 21.20
CA ASP A 93 -19.05 17.36 21.79
C ASP A 93 -19.05 17.25 23.33
N ALA A 94 -20.24 17.41 23.93
CA ALA A 94 -20.45 17.33 25.38
C ALA A 94 -20.14 15.94 25.99
N THR A 95 -19.97 14.91 25.15
CA THR A 95 -19.59 13.55 25.56
C THR A 95 -18.09 13.28 25.37
N GLY A 96 -17.33 14.23 24.81
CA GLY A 96 -15.92 14.04 24.49
C GLY A 96 -15.69 13.24 23.20
N ALA A 97 -16.73 13.07 22.37
CA ALA A 97 -16.64 12.49 21.05
C ALA A 97 -16.53 13.59 19.99
N GLY A 98 -15.71 13.40 18.98
CA GLY A 98 -15.49 14.43 17.97
C GLY A 98 -14.89 13.85 16.71
N ASP A 99 -14.86 14.67 15.68
CA ASP A 99 -14.25 14.30 14.43
C ASP A 99 -13.67 15.49 13.69
N GLY A 100 -12.73 15.21 12.80
CA GLY A 100 -12.07 16.23 12.00
C GLY A 100 -11.26 15.63 10.88
N GLY A 101 -11.12 16.36 9.77
CA GLY A 101 -10.43 15.84 8.60
C GLY A 101 -10.01 16.92 7.63
N ILE A 102 -9.22 16.50 6.66
CA ILE A 102 -8.62 17.36 5.65
C ILE A 102 -8.68 16.72 4.27
N ALA A 103 -8.81 17.55 3.24
CA ALA A 103 -8.56 17.13 1.87
C ALA A 103 -7.05 16.95 1.63
N VAL A 104 -6.67 15.78 1.12
CA VAL A 104 -5.28 15.46 0.77
C VAL A 104 -5.02 15.93 -0.66
N SER A 105 -4.88 17.26 -0.82
CA SER A 105 -4.67 17.91 -2.11
C SER A 105 -3.22 18.35 -2.35
N VAL A 106 -2.39 18.34 -1.31
CA VAL A 106 -0.98 18.76 -1.35
C VAL A 106 -0.10 17.79 -0.54
N PRO A 107 1.20 17.67 -0.86
CA PRO A 107 2.11 16.75 -0.18
C PRO A 107 2.14 16.86 1.35
N ALA A 108 2.05 18.08 1.87
CA ALA A 108 2.08 18.30 3.31
C ALA A 108 0.87 17.71 4.06
N HIS A 109 -0.20 17.34 3.36
CA HIS A 109 -1.42 16.76 3.94
C HIS A 109 -1.52 15.25 3.74
N ASP A 110 -0.50 14.61 3.18
CA ASP A 110 -0.48 13.16 3.06
C ASP A 110 -0.02 12.54 4.39
N PRO A 111 -0.83 11.69 5.04
CA PRO A 111 -0.45 11.06 6.30
C PRO A 111 0.46 9.83 6.13
N ARG A 112 0.64 9.30 4.91
CA ARG A 112 1.37 8.04 4.72
C ARG A 112 2.86 8.19 5.04
N GLY A 113 3.38 7.20 5.77
CA GLY A 113 4.76 7.20 6.26
C GLY A 113 5.05 8.25 7.34
N ARG A 114 4.04 9.02 7.78
CA ARG A 114 4.18 10.09 8.76
C ARG A 114 3.65 9.66 10.11
N ARG A 115 4.12 10.32 11.16
CA ARG A 115 3.54 10.21 12.50
C ARG A 115 2.20 10.93 12.52
N VAL A 116 1.11 10.19 12.77
CA VAL A 116 -0.24 10.76 12.95
C VAL A 116 -0.57 10.86 14.43
N ALA A 117 -0.98 12.04 14.87
CA ALA A 117 -1.38 12.31 16.25
C ALA A 117 -2.54 13.30 16.35
N VAL A 118 -3.24 13.26 17.47
CA VAL A 118 -4.17 14.30 17.92
C VAL A 118 -3.50 15.08 19.04
N LEU A 119 -3.39 16.39 18.90
CA LEU A 119 -2.73 17.30 19.82
C LEU A 119 -3.76 18.10 20.63
N ASP A 120 -3.47 18.36 21.90
CA ASP A 120 -4.23 19.31 22.72
C ASP A 120 -3.87 20.78 22.40
N ALA A 121 -4.53 21.71 23.09
CA ALA A 121 -4.28 23.15 22.94
C ALA A 121 -2.86 23.61 23.34
N ALA A 122 -2.11 22.79 24.08
CA ALA A 122 -0.71 23.05 24.41
C ALA A 122 0.26 22.42 23.39
N GLY A 123 -0.26 21.71 22.38
CA GLY A 123 0.53 20.98 21.38
C GLY A 123 1.04 19.62 21.86
N ALA A 124 0.54 19.10 23.00
CA ALA A 124 0.91 17.78 23.48
C ALA A 124 0.08 16.69 22.80
N GLU A 125 0.72 15.59 22.42
CA GLU A 125 0.02 14.43 21.85
C GLU A 125 -0.89 13.78 22.91
N VAL A 126 -2.18 13.70 22.62
CA VAL A 126 -3.18 13.01 23.48
C VAL A 126 -3.55 11.65 22.92
N LEU A 127 -3.68 11.56 21.58
CA LEU A 127 -3.86 10.30 20.87
C LEU A 127 -2.81 10.18 19.77
N VAL A 128 -2.37 8.97 19.51
CA VAL A 128 -1.38 8.64 18.48
C VAL A 128 -1.88 7.44 17.70
N LEU A 129 -1.50 7.34 16.43
CA LEU A 129 -1.77 6.13 15.67
C LEU A 129 -1.11 4.94 16.36
N ALA A 130 -1.87 3.88 16.61
CA ALA A 130 -1.34 2.68 17.21
C ALA A 130 -0.28 2.06 16.29
N ASP A 131 0.82 1.59 16.87
CA ASP A 131 1.78 0.76 16.16
C ASP A 131 1.37 -0.72 16.19
N ALA A 132 2.02 -1.54 15.36
CA ALA A 132 1.73 -2.96 15.23
C ALA A 132 1.97 -3.79 16.51
N SER A 133 2.68 -3.24 17.51
CA SER A 133 2.90 -3.88 18.80
C SER A 133 1.77 -3.63 19.80
N HIS A 134 0.88 -2.67 19.52
CA HIS A 134 -0.26 -2.38 20.38
C HIS A 134 -1.29 -3.53 20.32
N PRO A 135 -1.84 -3.99 21.46
CA PRO A 135 -2.77 -5.13 21.48
C PRO A 135 -4.05 -4.89 20.67
N ASP A 136 -4.50 -3.65 20.62
CA ASP A 136 -5.69 -3.24 19.86
C ASP A 136 -5.38 -2.84 18.41
N PHE A 137 -4.14 -3.03 17.93
CA PHE A 137 -3.76 -2.67 16.57
C PHE A 137 -4.56 -3.50 15.57
N VAL A 138 -5.40 -2.80 14.82
CA VAL A 138 -6.11 -3.32 13.66
C VAL A 138 -5.87 -2.37 12.49
N ARG A 139 -5.06 -2.78 11.52
CA ARG A 139 -4.90 -2.04 10.26
C ARG A 139 -5.67 -2.74 9.16
N THR A 140 -6.37 -1.96 8.36
CA THR A 140 -7.02 -2.44 7.16
C THR A 140 -6.59 -1.56 6.00
N ASP A 141 -5.90 -2.16 5.04
CA ASP A 141 -5.53 -1.55 3.76
C ASP A 141 -6.39 -2.18 2.68
N HIS A 142 -7.10 -1.37 1.90
CA HIS A 142 -8.02 -1.83 0.87
C HIS A 142 -7.63 -1.20 -0.47
N ALA A 143 -7.37 -2.06 -1.46
CA ALA A 143 -6.92 -1.70 -2.79
C ALA A 143 -7.84 -2.29 -3.86
N PRO A 144 -8.45 -1.48 -4.73
CA PRO A 144 -9.22 -1.99 -5.85
C PRO A 144 -8.32 -2.69 -6.87
N LEU A 145 -8.80 -3.80 -7.43
CA LEU A 145 -8.14 -4.46 -8.56
C LEU A 145 -8.58 -3.79 -9.86
N ALA A 146 -7.64 -3.55 -10.76
CA ALA A 146 -7.93 -3.19 -12.13
C ALA A 146 -8.74 -4.32 -12.78
N SER A 147 -9.80 -3.96 -13.48
CA SER A 147 -10.72 -4.93 -14.08
C SER A 147 -10.57 -4.96 -15.60
N PHE A 148 -10.48 -6.17 -16.16
CA PHE A 148 -10.47 -6.44 -17.59
C PHE A 148 -11.73 -7.19 -18.04
N ALA A 149 -12.70 -7.35 -17.14
CA ALA A 149 -13.99 -8.02 -17.34
C ALA A 149 -15.13 -7.25 -16.63
N PRO A 150 -16.41 -7.60 -16.87
CA PRO A 150 -17.50 -7.07 -16.05
C PRO A 150 -17.31 -7.38 -14.55
N GLY A 151 -17.86 -6.53 -13.69
CA GLY A 151 -17.69 -6.63 -12.24
C GLY A 151 -16.43 -5.94 -11.73
N GLY A 152 -16.08 -6.23 -10.48
CA GLY A 152 -14.91 -5.66 -9.84
C GLY A 152 -14.34 -6.60 -8.78
N GLY A 153 -13.14 -6.25 -8.32
CA GLY A 153 -12.50 -6.94 -7.22
C GLY A 153 -11.67 -5.98 -6.38
N TYR A 154 -11.32 -6.42 -5.19
CA TYR A 154 -10.39 -5.72 -4.33
C TYR A 154 -9.48 -6.71 -3.60
N ALA A 155 -8.29 -6.24 -3.27
CA ALA A 155 -7.41 -6.86 -2.30
C ALA A 155 -7.46 -6.05 -1.01
N GLN A 156 -7.42 -6.73 0.12
CA GLN A 156 -7.40 -6.12 1.44
C GLN A 156 -6.33 -6.80 2.29
N LEU A 157 -5.37 -6.03 2.79
CA LEU A 157 -4.47 -6.48 3.85
C LEU A 157 -5.07 -6.11 5.19
N ARG A 158 -5.27 -7.11 6.04
CA ARG A 158 -5.76 -6.91 7.39
C ARG A 158 -4.69 -7.35 8.38
N THR A 159 -4.23 -6.44 9.23
CA THR A 159 -3.31 -6.76 10.32
C THR A 159 -4.06 -6.69 11.65
N ILE A 160 -4.10 -7.78 12.41
CA ILE A 160 -4.72 -7.85 13.74
C ILE A 160 -3.68 -8.39 14.73
N GLY A 161 -3.27 -7.58 15.70
CA GLY A 161 -2.28 -8.02 16.70
C GLY A 161 -0.98 -8.53 16.07
N GLY A 162 -0.53 -7.88 14.98
CA GLY A 162 0.66 -8.25 14.22
C GLY A 162 0.50 -9.44 13.27
N VAL A 163 -0.65 -10.12 13.24
CA VAL A 163 -0.95 -11.16 12.26
C VAL A 163 -1.59 -10.53 11.04
N GLU A 164 -0.98 -10.74 9.88
CA GLU A 164 -1.49 -10.25 8.61
C GLU A 164 -2.33 -11.33 7.90
N THR A 165 -3.40 -10.88 7.23
CA THR A 165 -4.24 -11.71 6.38
C THR A 165 -4.49 -10.93 5.09
N LEU A 166 -4.21 -11.54 3.94
CA LEU A 166 -4.63 -11.01 2.64
C LEU A 166 -6.01 -11.56 2.31
N VAL A 167 -6.98 -10.67 2.10
CA VAL A 167 -8.32 -10.99 1.63
C VAL A 167 -8.45 -10.49 0.19
N VAL A 168 -8.90 -11.35 -0.72
CA VAL A 168 -9.24 -10.97 -2.09
C VAL A 168 -10.69 -11.30 -2.33
N ALA A 169 -11.46 -10.30 -2.77
CA ALA A 169 -12.88 -10.46 -2.99
C ALA A 169 -13.29 -9.94 -4.38
N LEU A 170 -14.31 -10.59 -4.93
CA LEU A 170 -14.92 -10.30 -6.22
C LEU A 170 -16.39 -9.95 -6.03
N GLN A 171 -16.90 -9.05 -6.86
CA GLN A 171 -18.29 -8.62 -6.87
C GLN A 171 -18.80 -8.36 -8.28
N ASP A 172 -20.05 -8.75 -8.53
CA ASP A 172 -20.75 -8.60 -9.81
C ASP A 172 -19.99 -9.24 -10.99
N VAL A 173 -19.29 -10.34 -10.72
CA VAL A 173 -18.51 -11.10 -11.70
C VAL A 173 -19.33 -12.25 -12.30
N GLU A 174 -18.84 -12.88 -13.37
CA GLU A 174 -19.49 -14.08 -13.91
C GLU A 174 -19.42 -15.24 -12.89
N PRO A 175 -20.50 -16.02 -12.69
CA PRO A 175 -20.45 -17.20 -11.83
C PRO A 175 -19.33 -18.17 -12.21
N GLY A 176 -18.44 -18.49 -11.29
CA GLY A 176 -17.31 -19.38 -11.59
C GLY A 176 -16.37 -19.63 -10.41
N GLN A 177 -15.35 -20.44 -10.67
CA GLN A 177 -14.21 -20.67 -9.78
C GLN A 177 -13.02 -19.90 -10.33
N TYR A 178 -12.55 -18.91 -9.58
CA TYR A 178 -11.45 -18.05 -10.00
C TYR A 178 -10.18 -18.44 -9.27
N GLU A 179 -9.07 -18.57 -9.97
CA GLU A 179 -7.77 -18.81 -9.34
C GLU A 179 -7.21 -17.48 -8.82
N LEU A 180 -6.77 -17.45 -7.56
CA LEU A 180 -5.97 -16.37 -7.00
C LEU A 180 -4.49 -16.69 -7.20
N VAL A 181 -3.77 -15.80 -7.88
CA VAL A 181 -2.32 -15.84 -8.06
C VAL A 181 -1.70 -14.63 -7.37
N VAL A 182 -0.68 -14.86 -6.54
CA VAL A 182 0.08 -13.78 -5.89
C VAL A 182 1.57 -13.98 -6.17
N ASP A 183 2.20 -12.98 -6.78
CA ASP A 183 3.59 -13.03 -7.28
C ASP A 183 3.87 -14.25 -8.18
N GLY A 184 2.90 -14.57 -9.05
CA GLY A 184 2.99 -15.71 -9.95
C GLY A 184 2.76 -17.07 -9.30
N VAL A 185 2.51 -17.13 -7.98
CA VAL A 185 2.23 -18.37 -7.24
C VAL A 185 0.73 -18.51 -7.00
N SER A 186 0.14 -19.64 -7.39
CA SER A 186 -1.25 -19.96 -7.09
C SER A 186 -1.46 -20.08 -5.57
N ARG A 187 -2.43 -19.34 -5.03
CA ARG A 187 -2.75 -19.28 -3.59
C ARG A 187 -4.09 -19.90 -3.22
N GLY A 188 -4.92 -20.23 -4.21
CA GLY A 188 -6.20 -20.89 -3.99
C GLY A 188 -7.24 -20.51 -5.05
N ALA A 189 -8.50 -20.85 -4.77
CA ALA A 189 -9.63 -20.52 -5.63
C ALA A 189 -10.71 -19.73 -4.87
N ILE A 190 -11.27 -18.73 -5.55
CA ILE A 190 -12.42 -17.94 -5.11
C ILE A 190 -13.66 -18.54 -5.76
N ASP A 191 -14.58 -19.07 -4.94
CA ASP A 191 -15.91 -19.48 -5.42
C ASP A 191 -16.80 -18.25 -5.53
N ALA A 192 -17.03 -17.80 -6.76
CA ALA A 192 -17.95 -16.71 -7.07
C ALA A 192 -19.22 -17.22 -7.77
N SER A 193 -19.70 -18.42 -7.44
CA SER A 193 -20.91 -19.03 -8.05
C SER A 193 -22.18 -18.17 -7.95
N GLY A 194 -22.25 -17.24 -7.01
CA GLY A 194 -23.34 -16.26 -6.88
C GLY A 194 -23.08 -14.90 -7.53
N GLY A 195 -22.00 -14.75 -8.29
CA GLY A 195 -21.52 -13.47 -8.83
C GLY A 195 -20.66 -12.66 -7.85
N SER A 196 -20.40 -13.19 -6.66
CA SER A 196 -19.47 -12.64 -5.68
C SER A 196 -18.77 -13.77 -4.92
N GLY A 197 -17.53 -13.55 -4.51
CA GLY A 197 -16.74 -14.53 -3.77
C GLY A 197 -15.58 -13.87 -3.03
N GLU A 198 -15.03 -14.57 -2.04
CA GLU A 198 -13.91 -14.11 -1.22
C GLU A 198 -12.96 -15.28 -0.94
N ILE A 199 -11.67 -14.99 -0.86
CA ILE A 199 -10.66 -15.87 -0.26
C ILE A 199 -9.78 -15.07 0.71
N ALA A 200 -9.46 -15.68 1.85
CA ALA A 200 -8.45 -15.18 2.78
C ALA A 200 -7.24 -16.10 2.74
N VAL A 201 -6.05 -15.54 2.56
CA VAL A 201 -4.77 -16.26 2.50
C VAL A 201 -3.77 -15.69 3.50
N ASP A 202 -2.96 -16.57 4.05
CA ASP A 202 -1.82 -16.20 4.88
C ASP A 202 -0.73 -15.57 3.99
N PRO A 203 -0.31 -14.31 4.25
CA PRO A 203 0.73 -13.65 3.50
C PRO A 203 2.14 -14.12 3.87
N ALA A 204 2.32 -15.16 4.71
CA ALA A 204 3.64 -15.68 5.05
C ALA A 204 4.51 -15.94 3.81
N GLY A 205 5.66 -15.25 3.75
CA GLY A 205 6.61 -15.31 2.64
C GLY A 205 6.24 -14.49 1.41
N LEU A 206 5.16 -13.70 1.49
CA LEU A 206 4.87 -12.61 0.57
C LEU A 206 5.42 -11.31 1.15
N ASP A 207 5.83 -10.42 0.26
CA ASP A 207 5.98 -9.01 0.59
C ASP A 207 4.67 -8.32 0.21
N PRO A 208 3.70 -8.16 1.12
CA PRO A 208 2.38 -7.63 0.77
C PRO A 208 2.44 -6.18 0.27
N GLU A 209 3.53 -5.44 0.51
CA GLU A 209 3.69 -4.08 -0.03
C GLU A 209 4.00 -4.09 -1.53
N ASN A 210 4.66 -5.15 -2.01
CA ASN A 210 5.11 -5.28 -3.40
C ASN A 210 4.42 -6.43 -4.17
N ALA A 211 3.59 -7.21 -3.49
CA ALA A 211 2.96 -8.38 -4.06
C ALA A 211 1.95 -8.00 -5.15
N GLY A 212 2.15 -8.56 -6.35
CA GLY A 212 1.19 -8.51 -7.43
C GLY A 212 0.08 -9.53 -7.21
N VAL A 213 -1.17 -9.06 -7.18
CA VAL A 213 -2.38 -9.88 -7.13
C VAL A 213 -2.95 -10.01 -8.53
N GLU A 214 -3.23 -11.23 -8.95
CA GLU A 214 -3.95 -11.53 -10.18
C GLU A 214 -5.06 -12.54 -9.88
N VAL A 215 -6.24 -12.31 -10.44
CA VAL A 215 -7.37 -13.23 -10.36
C VAL A 215 -7.70 -13.72 -11.77
N ARG A 216 -7.66 -15.04 -11.95
CA ARG A 216 -7.81 -15.71 -13.23
C ARG A 216 -9.09 -16.54 -13.32
N LEU A 217 -9.66 -16.63 -14.51
CA LEU A 217 -10.68 -17.63 -14.85
C LEU A 217 -10.15 -18.45 -16.03
N ASP A 218 -10.11 -19.78 -15.89
CA ASP A 218 -9.58 -20.71 -16.90
C ASP A 218 -8.17 -20.32 -17.41
N GLY A 219 -7.32 -19.81 -16.51
CA GLY A 219 -5.94 -19.39 -16.80
C GLY A 219 -5.80 -18.01 -17.45
N VAL A 220 -6.90 -17.28 -17.66
CA VAL A 220 -6.90 -15.91 -18.18
C VAL A 220 -7.04 -14.91 -17.04
N GLY A 221 -6.10 -13.97 -16.91
CA GLY A 221 -6.16 -12.87 -15.95
C GLY A 221 -7.29 -11.89 -16.24
N LEU A 222 -8.22 -11.74 -15.29
CA LEU A 222 -9.40 -10.87 -15.41
C LEU A 222 -9.33 -9.66 -14.48
N TYR A 223 -8.65 -9.78 -13.35
CA TYR A 223 -8.44 -8.68 -12.40
C TYR A 223 -7.01 -8.70 -11.91
N ALA A 224 -6.38 -7.53 -11.79
CA ALA A 224 -5.01 -7.43 -11.29
C ALA A 224 -4.75 -6.14 -10.51
N GLY A 225 -3.83 -6.16 -9.56
CA GLY A 225 -3.46 -4.98 -8.78
C GLY A 225 -2.44 -5.31 -7.70
N GLY A 226 -2.10 -4.32 -6.88
CA GLY A 226 -1.36 -4.53 -5.64
C GLY A 226 -2.29 -4.85 -4.47
N VAL A 227 -1.75 -5.45 -3.42
CA VAL A 227 -2.44 -5.59 -2.13
C VAL A 227 -2.50 -4.26 -1.39
N TYR A 228 -1.41 -3.49 -1.51
CA TYR A 228 -1.30 -2.23 -0.82
C TYR A 228 -2.17 -1.18 -1.48
N ALA A 229 -2.66 -0.26 -0.65
CA ALA A 229 -3.33 0.94 -1.08
C ALA A 229 -2.36 1.95 -1.72
N SER A 230 -1.53 1.47 -2.64
CA SER A 230 -0.57 2.28 -3.36
C SER A 230 -1.32 3.01 -4.46
N VAL A 231 -1.41 4.33 -4.35
CA VAL A 231 -2.04 5.17 -5.38
C VAL A 231 -0.92 5.81 -6.18
N HIS A 232 -0.84 5.49 -7.47
CA HIS A 232 0.02 6.20 -8.42
C HIS A 232 -0.12 7.72 -8.23
N GLY A 233 0.99 8.44 -8.03
CA GLY A 233 0.96 9.89 -7.77
C GLY A 233 0.79 10.29 -6.31
N LEU A 234 0.75 9.34 -5.40
CA LEU A 234 0.35 9.58 -4.02
C LEU A 234 1.30 8.84 -3.06
N ASP A 235 1.77 7.62 -3.30
CA ASP A 235 2.87 7.11 -2.48
C ASP A 235 4.09 7.99 -2.74
N TRP A 236 4.45 8.80 -1.74
CA TRP A 236 5.63 9.63 -1.80
C TRP A 236 6.84 8.76 -1.49
N CYS A 237 7.32 8.06 -2.51
CA CYS A 237 8.67 7.56 -2.48
C CYS A 237 9.60 8.77 -2.35
N THR A 238 10.60 8.69 -1.46
CA THR A 238 11.70 9.66 -1.53
C THR A 238 12.30 9.54 -2.92
N SER A 239 12.46 10.65 -3.64
CA SER A 239 13.15 10.58 -4.91
C SER A 239 14.54 10.02 -4.66
N ARG A 240 14.82 8.86 -5.24
CA ARG A 240 16.10 8.17 -5.13
C ARG A 240 16.64 7.98 -6.53
N PHE A 241 17.94 8.18 -6.64
CA PHE A 241 18.67 7.89 -7.85
C PHE A 241 19.87 7.06 -7.45
N ALA A 242 19.94 5.87 -8.03
CA ALA A 242 21.05 4.97 -7.88
C ALA A 242 21.65 4.69 -9.25
N GLN A 243 22.97 4.61 -9.28
CA GLN A 243 23.73 4.31 -10.48
C GLN A 243 24.92 3.45 -10.08
N GLN A 244 25.11 2.32 -10.77
CA GLN A 244 26.22 1.41 -10.53
C GLN A 244 26.86 1.01 -11.86
N ALA A 245 28.19 1.11 -11.92
CA ALA A 245 28.95 0.64 -13.06
C ALA A 245 28.99 -0.90 -13.05
N LEU A 246 28.80 -1.52 -14.22
CA LEU A 246 28.99 -2.95 -14.38
C LEU A 246 30.48 -3.25 -14.56
N VAL A 247 30.90 -4.42 -14.08
CA VAL A 247 32.26 -4.94 -14.29
C VAL A 247 32.41 -5.37 -15.74
N PRO A 248 33.38 -4.82 -16.50
CA PRO A 248 33.60 -5.20 -17.89
C PRO A 248 34.32 -6.56 -17.99
N HIS A 249 33.92 -7.34 -18.99
CA HIS A 249 34.57 -8.55 -19.49
C HIS A 249 35.07 -8.38 -20.94
N ALA A 250 34.74 -7.25 -21.56
CA ALA A 250 35.17 -6.80 -22.88
C ALA A 250 35.48 -5.28 -22.85
N ASP A 251 36.04 -4.76 -23.94
CA ASP A 251 36.26 -3.30 -24.07
C ASP A 251 34.91 -2.56 -24.05
N GLY A 252 34.89 -1.43 -23.33
CA GLY A 252 33.73 -0.55 -23.22
C GLY A 252 33.33 -0.25 -21.78
N TRP A 253 32.16 0.36 -21.62
CA TRP A 253 31.58 0.69 -20.32
C TRP A 253 30.08 0.42 -20.34
N ALA A 254 29.55 -0.13 -19.24
CA ALA A 254 28.12 -0.18 -18.99
C ALA A 254 27.76 0.32 -17.58
N VAL A 255 26.56 0.89 -17.48
CA VAL A 255 25.97 1.42 -16.25
C VAL A 255 24.54 0.93 -16.13
N ALA A 256 24.14 0.50 -14.93
CA ALA A 256 22.75 0.34 -14.56
C ALA A 256 22.31 1.50 -13.66
N SER A 257 21.13 2.04 -13.89
CA SER A 257 20.53 3.07 -13.04
C SER A 257 19.09 2.74 -12.68
N LEU A 258 18.70 3.11 -11.46
CA LEU A 258 17.33 3.05 -10.99
C LEU A 258 16.96 4.40 -10.41
N ARG A 259 15.92 5.01 -10.97
CA ARG A 259 15.32 6.22 -10.45
C ARG A 259 13.95 5.89 -9.88
N THR A 260 13.75 6.25 -8.62
CA THR A 260 12.43 6.31 -8.01
C THR A 260 11.99 7.76 -7.97
N GLN A 261 10.83 8.04 -8.54
CA GLN A 261 10.22 9.35 -8.58
C GLN A 261 9.36 9.60 -7.33
N VAL A 262 8.93 10.84 -7.15
CA VAL A 262 8.16 11.26 -5.98
C VAL A 262 6.73 10.72 -5.96
N ASP A 263 6.25 10.20 -7.08
CA ASP A 263 4.97 9.51 -7.25
C ASP A 263 5.11 7.98 -7.15
N CYS A 264 6.26 7.51 -6.68
CA CYS A 264 6.71 6.11 -6.70
C CYS A 264 6.89 5.49 -8.10
N GLY A 265 6.80 6.27 -9.18
CA GLY A 265 7.18 5.81 -10.50
C GLY A 265 8.65 5.38 -10.51
N ARG A 266 8.93 4.15 -10.94
CA ARG A 266 10.29 3.62 -11.07
C ARG A 266 10.71 3.61 -12.52
N ARG A 267 11.95 4.00 -12.79
CA ARG A 267 12.59 3.92 -14.11
C ARG A 267 13.93 3.23 -13.94
N PHE A 268 14.07 2.07 -14.57
CA PHE A 268 15.31 1.30 -14.60
C PHE A 268 15.90 1.38 -16.00
N ALA A 269 17.16 1.78 -16.11
CA ALA A 269 17.86 1.93 -17.39
C ALA A 269 19.22 1.24 -17.34
N VAL A 270 19.64 0.73 -18.49
CA VAL A 270 21.00 0.21 -18.71
C VAL A 270 21.56 0.87 -19.94
N ASP A 271 22.70 1.52 -19.78
CA ASP A 271 23.44 2.21 -20.83
C ASP A 271 24.76 1.50 -21.09
N VAL A 272 25.15 1.40 -22.37
CA VAL A 272 26.39 0.77 -22.83
C VAL A 272 27.09 1.70 -23.83
N GLU A 273 28.40 1.87 -23.68
CA GLU A 273 29.22 2.73 -24.52
C GLU A 273 30.55 2.06 -24.90
N PHE A 274 31.12 2.47 -26.04
CA PHE A 274 32.43 2.01 -26.53
C PHE A 274 32.54 0.49 -26.75
N VAL A 275 31.44 -0.16 -27.10
CA VAL A 275 31.38 -1.57 -27.48
C VAL A 275 31.10 -1.72 -28.98
N PRO A 276 31.49 -2.82 -29.64
CA PRO A 276 31.15 -3.03 -31.05
C PRO A 276 29.64 -2.91 -31.30
N MET A 277 29.26 -2.35 -32.44
CA MET A 277 27.85 -2.29 -32.84
C MET A 277 27.22 -3.68 -32.90
N GLY A 278 25.95 -3.77 -32.52
CA GLY A 278 25.19 -5.00 -32.56
C GLY A 278 24.16 -5.10 -31.44
N ASP A 279 23.62 -6.30 -31.29
CA ASP A 279 22.56 -6.61 -30.36
C ASP A 279 23.14 -7.25 -29.09
N TYR A 280 22.76 -6.70 -27.94
CA TYR A 280 23.18 -7.18 -26.63
C TYR A 280 21.94 -7.51 -25.79
N GLU A 281 21.85 -8.73 -25.28
CA GLU A 281 20.76 -9.14 -24.41
C GLU A 281 21.03 -8.67 -22.97
N LEU A 282 20.05 -7.97 -22.39
CA LEU A 282 20.01 -7.63 -20.98
C LEU A 282 19.34 -8.76 -20.19
N ARG A 283 20.00 -9.23 -19.14
CA ARG A 283 19.44 -10.17 -18.16
C ARG A 283 19.43 -9.56 -16.77
N VAL A 284 18.34 -9.77 -16.04
CA VAL A 284 18.18 -9.35 -14.64
C VAL A 284 17.72 -10.55 -13.83
N GLY A 285 18.52 -10.97 -12.84
CA GLY A 285 18.28 -12.22 -12.12
C GLY A 285 18.45 -13.46 -13.01
N GLY A 286 19.28 -13.38 -14.05
CA GLY A 286 19.46 -14.44 -15.06
C GLY A 286 18.33 -14.55 -16.09
N VAL A 287 17.25 -13.78 -15.95
CA VAL A 287 16.10 -13.76 -16.86
C VAL A 287 16.29 -12.70 -17.94
N PRO A 288 16.18 -13.03 -19.24
CA PRO A 288 16.20 -12.04 -20.33
C PRO A 288 15.09 -11.00 -20.17
N ARG A 289 15.45 -9.71 -20.26
CA ARG A 289 14.52 -8.57 -20.15
C ARG A 289 14.35 -7.79 -21.45
N GLY A 290 15.34 -7.82 -22.33
CA GLY A 290 15.25 -7.17 -23.63
C GLY A 290 16.60 -7.11 -24.34
N THR A 291 16.60 -6.49 -25.51
CA THR A 291 17.79 -6.30 -26.35
C THR A 291 18.18 -4.84 -26.38
N ILE A 292 19.43 -4.54 -26.05
CA ILE A 292 20.09 -3.26 -26.22
C ILE A 292 20.66 -3.23 -27.64
N TYR A 293 20.21 -2.26 -28.43
CA TYR A 293 20.72 -2.04 -29.79
C TYR A 293 21.85 -1.00 -29.71
N VAL A 294 23.08 -1.43 -29.99
CA VAL A 294 24.25 -0.54 -30.02
C VAL A 294 24.51 -0.08 -31.46
N GLY A 295 24.52 1.24 -31.67
CA GLY A 295 24.84 1.89 -32.94
C GLY A 295 25.92 2.97 -32.78
N GLU A 296 26.36 3.57 -33.88
CA GLU A 296 27.24 4.76 -33.88
C GLU A 296 26.43 6.05 -33.80
N ASP A 297 26.91 7.02 -33.02
CA ASP A 297 26.48 8.41 -33.10
C ASP A 297 27.24 9.20 -34.20
N GLU A 298 26.94 10.50 -34.33
CA GLU A 298 27.56 11.38 -35.33
C GLU A 298 29.07 11.63 -35.12
N ASN A 299 29.59 11.30 -33.94
CA ASN A 299 30.99 11.49 -33.57
C ASN A 299 31.81 10.19 -33.67
N GLY A 300 31.20 9.10 -34.13
CA GLY A 300 31.87 7.81 -34.20
C GLY A 300 31.87 7.04 -32.87
N VAL A 301 31.08 7.47 -31.88
CA VAL A 301 30.97 6.79 -30.59
C VAL A 301 29.85 5.76 -30.64
N THR A 302 30.17 4.53 -30.25
CA THR A 302 29.18 3.45 -30.17
C THR A 302 28.42 3.51 -28.85
N LEU A 303 27.09 3.62 -28.91
CA LEU A 303 26.20 3.80 -27.77
C LEU A 303 24.96 2.90 -27.92
N GLY A 304 24.42 2.42 -26.80
CA GLY A 304 23.12 1.75 -26.76
C GLY A 304 22.51 1.84 -25.38
N SER A 305 21.17 1.88 -25.31
CA SER A 305 20.45 1.89 -24.05
C SER A 305 19.16 1.07 -24.13
N ILE A 306 18.71 0.62 -22.97
CA ILE A 306 17.37 0.05 -22.78
C ILE A 306 16.79 0.57 -21.48
N GLU A 307 15.48 0.77 -21.47
CA GLU A 307 14.80 1.36 -20.35
C GLU A 307 13.45 0.72 -20.09
N PHE A 308 13.14 0.60 -18.80
CA PHE A 308 11.87 0.13 -18.29
C PHE A 308 11.29 1.15 -17.31
N SER A 309 9.98 1.38 -17.37
CA SER A 309 9.27 2.30 -16.49
C SER A 309 8.01 1.65 -15.92
N THR A 310 7.61 2.02 -14.70
CA THR A 310 6.30 1.63 -14.14
C THR A 310 5.15 2.05 -15.06
N ASP A 311 5.29 3.20 -15.73
CA ASP A 311 4.30 3.74 -16.68
C ASP A 311 4.64 3.42 -18.14
N GLY A 312 5.53 2.45 -18.38
CA GLY A 312 5.91 2.00 -19.72
C GLY A 312 4.77 1.28 -20.44
N ASP A 313 4.85 1.20 -21.76
CA ASP A 313 3.97 0.32 -22.54
C ASP A 313 4.36 -1.16 -22.33
N ALA A 314 3.62 -2.09 -22.92
CA ALA A 314 3.89 -3.53 -22.73
C ALA A 314 5.33 -3.97 -23.06
N ALA A 315 6.05 -3.23 -23.92
CA ALA A 315 7.43 -3.54 -24.29
C ALA A 315 8.46 -2.89 -23.34
N SER A 316 8.09 -1.81 -22.66
CA SER A 316 8.95 -1.00 -21.78
C SER A 316 8.48 -0.97 -20.33
N ALA A 317 7.49 -1.79 -19.96
CA ALA A 317 6.97 -1.83 -18.61
C ALA A 317 7.93 -2.55 -17.65
N LEU A 318 8.17 -1.94 -16.48
CA LEU A 318 9.01 -2.49 -15.43
C LEU A 318 8.25 -3.53 -14.59
N HIS A 319 8.15 -4.75 -15.10
CA HIS A 319 7.50 -5.89 -14.43
C HIS A 319 8.47 -6.78 -13.64
N PHE A 320 9.59 -6.22 -13.21
CA PHE A 320 10.60 -6.93 -12.45
C PHE A 320 11.30 -5.99 -11.48
N ASP A 321 11.83 -6.54 -10.39
CA ASP A 321 12.64 -5.76 -9.46
C ASP A 321 14.14 -5.93 -9.75
N PRO A 322 14.84 -4.87 -10.18
CA PRO A 322 16.29 -4.92 -10.33
C PRO A 322 17.02 -4.94 -8.98
N VAL A 323 16.39 -4.55 -7.86
CA VAL A 323 17.07 -4.45 -6.57
C VAL A 323 17.47 -5.82 -6.04
N GLY A 324 18.74 -5.96 -5.65
CA GLY A 324 19.31 -7.21 -5.17
C GLY A 324 19.59 -8.25 -6.27
N ALA A 325 19.10 -8.04 -7.49
CA ALA A 325 19.29 -8.96 -8.60
C ALA A 325 20.66 -8.76 -9.28
N PRO A 326 21.30 -9.83 -9.78
CA PRO A 326 22.43 -9.71 -10.70
C PRO A 326 21.99 -9.11 -12.04
N ILE A 327 22.84 -8.28 -12.63
CA ILE A 327 22.62 -7.66 -13.94
C ILE A 327 23.72 -8.13 -14.90
N GLU A 328 23.34 -8.66 -16.05
CA GLU A 328 24.28 -9.16 -17.05
C GLU A 328 23.93 -8.62 -18.44
N ILE A 329 24.97 -8.31 -19.22
CA ILE A 329 24.85 -7.90 -20.62
C ILE A 329 25.71 -8.85 -21.45
N ALA A 330 25.08 -9.55 -22.39
CA ALA A 330 25.75 -10.55 -23.22
C ALA A 330 25.41 -10.39 -24.70
N SER A 331 26.29 -10.86 -25.58
CA SER A 331 26.03 -10.99 -27.01
C SER A 331 26.24 -12.44 -27.46
N SER A 332 26.11 -12.71 -28.75
CA SER A 332 26.44 -14.02 -29.34
C SER A 332 27.90 -14.44 -29.09
N SER A 333 28.78 -13.49 -28.78
CA SER A 333 30.19 -13.73 -28.48
C SER A 333 30.48 -14.09 -27.02
N GLY A 334 29.51 -13.92 -26.11
CA GLY A 334 29.66 -14.18 -24.68
C GLY A 334 29.20 -13.03 -23.78
N LEU A 335 29.59 -13.10 -22.51
CA LEU A 335 29.32 -12.07 -21.50
C LEU A 335 30.23 -10.85 -21.72
N HIS A 336 29.65 -9.65 -21.74
CA HIS A 336 30.38 -8.38 -21.92
C HIS A 336 30.46 -7.58 -20.63
N PHE A 337 29.37 -7.53 -19.86
CA PHE A 337 29.34 -6.82 -18.58
C PHE A 337 28.53 -7.59 -17.55
N SER A 338 28.92 -7.46 -16.29
CA SER A 338 28.17 -8.04 -15.17
C SER A 338 28.22 -7.16 -13.93
N LEU A 339 27.14 -7.17 -13.17
CA LEU A 339 27.06 -6.68 -11.81
C LEU A 339 26.48 -7.79 -10.94
N GLY A 340 27.01 -7.92 -9.72
CA GLY A 340 26.38 -8.76 -8.69
C GLY A 340 25.02 -8.16 -8.27
N ALA A 341 24.64 -8.31 -7.01
CA ALA A 341 23.41 -7.68 -6.53
C ALA A 341 23.42 -6.16 -6.79
N PHE A 342 22.45 -5.65 -7.55
CA PHE A 342 22.27 -4.21 -7.74
C PHE A 342 21.78 -3.58 -6.43
N GLN A 343 22.52 -2.57 -5.94
CA GLN A 343 22.28 -1.95 -4.64
C GLN A 343 22.05 -0.45 -4.82
N PRO A 344 20.78 -0.01 -4.84
CA PRO A 344 20.44 1.40 -4.96
C PRO A 344 20.65 2.22 -3.68
#